data_AF-A0A1U6I9R4-F1
#
_entry.id   AF-A0A1U6I9R4-F1
#
_cell.length_a   1.000
_cell.length_b   1.000
_cell.length_c   1.000
_cell.angle_alpha   90.00
_cell.angle_beta   90.00
_cell.angle_gamma   90.00
#
_symmetry.space_group_name_H-M   'P 1'
#
loop_
_entity.id
_entity.type
_entity.pdbx_description
1 polymer ?
#
loop_
_entity_poly.entity_id
_entity_poly.type
_entity_poly.pdbx_seq_one_letter_code
_entity_poly.pdbx_strand_id
1 'polypeptide(L)'
;MYSLTSRPSCNGPGSALRAAASRLEGVKNFETLFAELSEKAATRPEGSRTVAELESGVHGIGKKVVEEAAEVWMAAEYESDEAAAEEISQLLYHLQVLMLAKGLTLEDVYKHL
;
A
#
# COMPACT_ATOMS: atom_id res chain seq x y z
N MET A 1 -38.49 1.94 48.34
CA MET A 1 -38.26 1.94 46.87
C MET A 1 -37.20 2.99 46.55
N TYR A 2 -35.93 2.63 46.44
CA TYR A 2 -34.91 3.50 45.87
C TYR A 2 -34.26 2.80 44.68
N SER A 3 -34.33 3.49 43.55
CA SER A 3 -34.02 3.04 42.20
C SER A 3 -32.52 2.82 42.01
N LEU A 4 -32.15 1.61 41.57
CA LEU A 4 -30.83 1.30 41.05
C LEU A 4 -30.68 1.95 39.67
N THR A 5 -30.07 3.14 39.62
CA THR A 5 -29.62 3.70 38.34
C THR A 5 -28.26 3.13 37.96
N SER A 6 -28.23 2.64 36.74
CA SER A 6 -27.18 1.90 36.07
C SER A 6 -25.82 2.61 36.07
N ARG A 7 -24.75 1.84 36.32
CA ARG A 7 -23.37 2.30 36.09
C ARG A 7 -23.15 2.51 34.58
N PRO A 8 -22.39 3.53 34.16
CA PRO A 8 -21.99 3.67 32.77
C PRO A 8 -21.01 2.53 32.43
N SER A 9 -21.34 1.78 31.37
CA SER A 9 -20.41 0.81 30.76
C SER A 9 -19.19 1.57 30.27
N CYS A 10 -18.05 1.35 30.92
CA CYS A 10 -16.77 1.82 30.43
C CYS A 10 -16.41 1.02 29.18
N ASN A 11 -16.66 1.59 27.99
CA ASN A 11 -16.00 1.15 26.76
C ASN A 11 -14.50 1.42 26.94
N GLY A 12 -13.77 0.41 27.40
CA GLY A 12 -12.33 0.50 27.57
C GLY A 12 -11.60 0.73 26.23
N PRO A 13 -10.34 1.20 26.28
CA PRO A 13 -9.51 1.49 25.09
C PRO A 13 -9.29 0.29 24.14
N GLY A 14 -9.68 -0.92 24.55
CA GLY A 14 -9.61 -2.13 23.73
C GLY A 14 -10.59 -2.20 22.56
N SER A 15 -11.69 -1.43 22.58
CA SER A 15 -12.67 -1.45 21.46
C SER A 15 -12.18 -0.68 20.24
N ALA A 16 -11.48 0.44 20.44
CA ALA A 16 -10.90 1.24 19.36
C ALA A 16 -9.72 0.52 18.69
N LEU A 17 -8.83 -0.12 19.47
CA LEU A 17 -7.73 -0.93 18.91
C LEU A 17 -8.24 -2.14 18.14
N ARG A 18 -9.28 -2.84 18.62
CA ARG A 18 -9.92 -3.94 17.88
C ARG A 18 -10.61 -3.47 16.61
N ALA A 19 -11.28 -2.31 16.64
CA ALA A 19 -11.91 -1.73 15.46
C ALA A 19 -10.89 -1.29 14.41
N ALA A 20 -9.76 -0.69 14.82
CA ALA A 20 -8.67 -0.35 13.91
C ALA A 20 -8.01 -1.61 13.31
N ALA A 21 -7.78 -2.64 14.12
CA ALA A 21 -7.24 -3.92 13.66
C ALA A 21 -8.19 -4.61 12.65
N SER A 22 -9.49 -4.63 12.91
CA SER A 22 -10.49 -5.18 11.96
C SER A 22 -10.68 -4.30 10.71
N ARG A 23 -10.30 -3.01 10.75
CA ARG A 23 -10.32 -2.13 9.57
C ARG A 23 -9.15 -2.38 8.63
N LEU A 24 -8.08 -3.01 9.13
CA LEU A 24 -6.89 -3.41 8.38
C LEU A 24 -6.96 -4.86 7.89
N GLU A 25 -7.90 -5.67 8.40
CA GLU A 25 -8.18 -7.01 7.87
C GLU A 25 -8.70 -6.90 6.42
N GLY A 26 -7.78 -7.01 5.45
CA GLY A 26 -8.04 -6.88 4.02
C GLY A 26 -7.33 -5.72 3.34
N VAL A 27 -6.71 -4.81 4.11
CA VAL A 27 -5.87 -3.74 3.57
C VAL A 27 -4.48 -4.29 3.28
N LYS A 28 -4.03 -4.18 2.03
CA LYS A 28 -2.68 -4.54 1.65
C LYS A 28 -1.71 -3.54 2.28
N ASN A 29 -0.80 -4.04 3.12
CA ASN A 29 0.36 -3.29 3.57
C ASN A 29 1.54 -3.48 2.60
N PHE A 30 2.64 -2.79 2.86
CA PHE A 30 3.79 -2.79 1.97
C PHE A 30 4.35 -4.20 1.73
N GLU A 31 4.44 -5.02 2.77
CA GLU A 31 4.95 -6.40 2.71
C GLU A 31 4.02 -7.34 1.95
N THR A 32 2.72 -7.29 2.25
CA THR A 32 1.70 -8.13 1.58
C THR A 32 1.55 -7.77 0.11
N LEU A 33 1.68 -6.48 -0.25
CA LEU A 33 1.74 -6.05 -1.65
C LEU A 33 2.97 -6.66 -2.33
N PHE A 34 4.16 -6.55 -1.72
CA PHE A 34 5.38 -7.06 -2.33
C PHE A 34 5.33 -8.57 -2.54
N ALA A 35 4.78 -9.30 -1.58
CA ALA A 35 4.57 -10.75 -1.69
C ALA A 35 3.62 -11.09 -2.86
N GLU A 36 2.50 -10.38 -3.00
CA GLU A 36 1.56 -10.57 -4.11
C GLU A 36 2.19 -10.25 -5.47
N LEU A 37 2.96 -9.16 -5.57
CA LEU A 37 3.64 -8.78 -6.81
C LEU A 37 4.73 -9.81 -7.17
N SER A 38 5.44 -10.33 -6.18
CA SER A 38 6.42 -11.40 -6.36
C SER A 38 5.75 -12.68 -6.89
N GLU A 39 4.59 -13.04 -6.34
CA GLU A 39 3.81 -14.18 -6.82
C GLU A 39 3.35 -13.98 -8.27
N LYS A 40 2.82 -12.79 -8.61
CA LYS A 40 2.45 -12.45 -10.00
C LYS A 40 3.64 -12.50 -10.95
N ALA A 41 4.80 -12.03 -10.52
CA ALA A 41 6.02 -12.08 -11.31
C ALA A 41 6.45 -13.53 -11.60
N ALA A 42 6.31 -14.42 -10.62
CA ALA A 42 6.65 -15.83 -10.73
C ALA A 42 5.63 -16.64 -11.55
N THR A 43 4.34 -16.45 -11.28
CA THR A 43 3.25 -17.23 -11.89
C THR A 43 2.80 -16.71 -13.25
N ARG A 44 3.14 -15.44 -13.56
CA ARG A 44 2.82 -14.74 -14.82
C ARG A 44 1.36 -14.92 -15.28
N PRO A 45 0.35 -14.58 -14.44
CA PRO A 45 -1.04 -14.76 -14.83
C PRO A 45 -1.39 -13.88 -16.02
N GLU A 46 -2.20 -14.42 -16.94
CA GLU A 46 -2.65 -13.71 -18.14
C GLU A 46 -3.41 -12.43 -17.77
N GLY A 47 -3.18 -11.34 -18.51
CA GLY A 47 -3.82 -10.04 -18.27
C GLY A 47 -3.30 -9.28 -17.04
N SER A 48 -2.24 -9.76 -16.37
CA SER A 48 -1.67 -9.07 -15.21
C SER A 48 -0.93 -7.80 -15.61
N ARG A 49 -1.39 -6.65 -15.09
CA ARG A 49 -0.69 -5.35 -15.22
C ARG A 49 0.76 -5.44 -14.78
N THR A 50 1.03 -6.11 -13.65
CA THR A 50 2.38 -6.31 -13.12
C THR A 50 3.27 -7.04 -14.12
N VAL A 51 2.75 -8.06 -14.80
CA VAL A 51 3.51 -8.82 -15.79
C VAL A 51 3.83 -7.96 -17.01
N ALA A 52 2.85 -7.20 -17.51
CA ALA A 52 3.05 -6.28 -18.63
C ALA A 52 4.08 -5.19 -18.31
N GLU A 53 4.07 -4.64 -17.09
CA GLU A 53 5.07 -3.68 -16.65
C GLU A 53 6.46 -4.29 -16.55
N LEU A 54 6.60 -5.50 -16.00
CA LEU A 54 7.87 -6.23 -15.98
C LEU A 54 8.40 -6.48 -17.40
N GLU A 55 7.53 -6.79 -18.36
CA GLU A 55 7.88 -6.95 -19.78
C GLU A 55 8.34 -5.65 -20.44
N SER A 56 7.85 -4.49 -19.98
CA SER A 56 8.33 -3.18 -20.43
C SER A 56 9.78 -2.87 -20.00
N GLY A 57 10.31 -3.66 -19.06
CA GLY A 57 11.65 -3.53 -18.53
C GLY A 57 11.87 -2.29 -17.66
N VAL A 58 13.08 -2.18 -17.13
CA VAL A 58 13.46 -1.12 -16.17
C VAL A 58 13.18 0.29 -16.70
N HIS A 59 13.35 0.53 -18.01
CA HIS A 59 13.09 1.85 -18.60
C HIS A 59 11.60 2.19 -18.62
N GLY A 60 10.72 1.23 -18.96
CA GLY A 60 9.27 1.44 -18.96
C GLY A 60 8.74 1.69 -17.55
N ILE A 61 9.15 0.84 -16.61
CA ILE A 61 8.78 1.00 -15.19
C ILE A 61 9.31 2.33 -14.63
N GLY A 62 10.56 2.69 -14.95
CA GLY A 62 11.17 3.95 -14.50
C GLY A 62 10.42 5.19 -14.97
N LYS A 63 9.81 5.17 -16.17
CA LYS A 63 8.94 6.27 -16.62
C LYS A 63 7.71 6.40 -15.73
N LYS A 64 7.06 5.30 -15.38
CA LYS A 64 5.90 5.33 -14.48
C LYS A 64 6.29 5.83 -13.09
N VAL A 65 7.42 5.40 -12.53
CA VAL A 65 7.91 5.95 -11.24
C VAL A 65 8.05 7.47 -11.28
N VAL A 66 8.58 8.04 -12.38
CA VAL A 66 8.73 9.49 -12.52
C VAL A 66 7.37 10.20 -12.72
N GLU A 67 6.48 9.60 -13.49
CA GLU A 67 5.10 10.07 -13.71
C GLU A 67 4.33 10.17 -12.39
N GLU A 68 4.25 9.07 -11.64
CA GLU A 68 3.53 9.05 -10.36
C GLU A 68 4.20 9.97 -9.32
N ALA A 69 5.53 10.11 -9.33
CA ALA A 69 6.21 11.04 -8.41
C ALA A 69 5.81 12.50 -8.68
N ALA A 70 5.59 12.86 -9.94
CA ALA A 70 5.07 14.18 -10.29
C ALA A 70 3.60 14.32 -9.88
N GLU A 71 2.78 13.29 -10.10
CA GLU A 71 1.36 13.28 -9.70
C GLU A 71 1.19 13.35 -8.18
N VAL A 72 1.99 12.61 -7.40
CA VAL A 72 2.04 12.71 -5.94
C VAL A 72 2.32 14.14 -5.49
N TRP A 73 3.31 14.81 -6.08
CA TRP A 73 3.63 16.19 -5.71
C TRP A 73 2.46 17.14 -6.04
N MET A 74 1.89 17.00 -7.23
CA MET A 74 0.76 17.83 -7.66
C MET A 74 -0.47 17.61 -6.77
N ALA A 75 -0.81 16.35 -6.46
CA ALA A 75 -1.94 16.02 -5.63
C ALA A 75 -1.76 16.50 -4.18
N ALA A 76 -0.55 16.41 -3.64
CA ALA A 76 -0.23 16.90 -2.30
C ALA A 76 -0.33 18.42 -2.15
N GLU A 77 -0.08 19.18 -3.22
CA GLU A 77 -0.15 20.65 -3.22
C GLU A 77 -1.55 21.19 -3.54
N TYR A 78 -2.29 20.49 -4.41
CA TYR A 78 -3.46 21.07 -5.08
C TYR A 78 -4.74 20.25 -5.01
N GLU A 79 -4.70 19.01 -4.55
CA GLU A 79 -5.86 18.11 -4.52
C GLU A 79 -6.21 17.69 -3.08
N SER A 80 -7.13 16.73 -2.93
CA SER A 80 -7.54 16.23 -1.61
C SER A 80 -6.57 15.20 -1.03
N ASP A 81 -6.63 14.99 0.28
CA ASP A 81 -5.86 13.94 0.97
C ASP A 81 -6.12 12.55 0.37
N GLU A 82 -7.35 12.28 -0.06
CA GLU A 82 -7.71 11.03 -0.74
C GLU A 82 -7.01 10.88 -2.10
N ALA A 83 -6.97 11.95 -2.90
CA ALA A 83 -6.27 11.93 -4.18
C ALA A 83 -4.75 11.76 -3.99
N ALA A 84 -4.17 12.49 -3.03
CA ALA A 84 -2.75 12.32 -2.69
C ALA A 84 -2.43 10.90 -2.22
N ALA A 85 -3.30 10.30 -1.39
CA ALA A 85 -3.15 8.92 -0.94
C ALA A 85 -3.24 7.91 -2.10
N GLU A 86 -4.12 8.16 -3.09
CA GLU A 86 -4.22 7.36 -4.31
C GLU A 86 -2.89 7.39 -5.08
N GLU A 87 -2.34 8.56 -5.38
CA GLU A 87 -1.07 8.65 -6.14
C GLU A 87 0.12 8.08 -5.37
N ILE A 88 0.16 8.27 -4.05
CA ILE A 88 1.19 7.65 -3.21
C ILE A 88 1.10 6.12 -3.33
N SER A 89 -0.12 5.56 -3.33
CA SER A 89 -0.31 4.11 -3.49
C SER A 89 0.19 3.59 -4.84
N GLN A 90 -0.03 4.35 -5.92
CA GLN A 90 0.45 4.02 -7.26
C GLN A 90 1.98 4.08 -7.35
N LEU A 91 2.58 5.12 -6.77
CA LEU A 91 4.03 5.25 -6.68
C LEU A 91 4.67 4.07 -5.93
N LEU A 92 4.11 3.69 -4.78
CA LEU A 92 4.59 2.53 -4.01
C LEU A 92 4.47 1.23 -4.80
N TYR A 93 3.38 1.04 -5.55
CA TYR A 93 3.23 -0.10 -6.46
C TYR A 93 4.36 -0.14 -7.51
N HIS A 94 4.58 0.96 -8.24
CA HIS A 94 5.59 0.99 -9.30
C HIS A 94 7.03 0.85 -8.77
N LEU A 95 7.31 1.38 -7.58
CA LEU A 95 8.60 1.16 -6.90
C LEU A 95 8.82 -0.31 -6.58
N GLN A 96 7.81 -1.02 -6.07
CA GLN A 96 7.92 -2.45 -5.80
C GLN A 96 8.05 -3.29 -7.10
N VAL A 97 7.37 -2.90 -8.18
CA VAL A 97 7.57 -3.54 -9.50
C VAL A 97 9.00 -3.29 -10.03
N LEU A 98 9.55 -2.09 -9.82
CA LEU A 98 10.94 -1.78 -10.17
C LEU A 98 11.93 -2.63 -9.36
N MET A 99 11.68 -2.83 -8.07
CA MET A 99 12.47 -3.73 -7.23
C MET A 99 12.51 -5.14 -7.83
N LEU A 100 11.36 -5.69 -8.21
CA LEU A 100 11.27 -7.02 -8.83
C LEU A 100 12.03 -7.08 -10.17
N ALA A 101 11.89 -6.07 -11.03
CA ALA A 101 12.64 -5.99 -12.29
C ALA A 101 14.16 -5.89 -12.08
N LYS A 102 14.59 -5.36 -10.93
CA LYS A 102 15.99 -5.22 -10.53
C LYS A 102 16.52 -6.40 -9.71
N GLY A 103 15.65 -7.32 -9.28
CA GLY A 103 16.00 -8.42 -8.38
C GLY A 103 16.32 -8.00 -6.96
N LEU A 104 15.73 -6.90 -6.48
CA LEU A 104 15.91 -6.40 -5.10
C LEU A 104 14.87 -7.00 -4.16
N THR A 105 15.28 -7.33 -2.93
CA THR A 105 14.35 -7.73 -1.87
C THR A 105 13.90 -6.53 -1.03
N LEU A 106 12.91 -6.73 -0.15
CA LEU A 106 12.54 -5.70 0.83
C LEU A 106 13.70 -5.40 1.78
N GLU A 107 14.43 -6.42 2.23
CA GLU A 107 15.60 -6.27 3.09
C GLU A 107 16.69 -5.42 2.46
N ASP A 108 16.88 -5.53 1.13
CA ASP A 108 17.81 -4.68 0.39
C ASP A 108 17.46 -3.19 0.46
N VAL A 109 16.18 -2.85 0.58
CA VAL A 109 15.75 -1.45 0.73
C VAL A 109 15.71 -1.04 2.20
N TYR A 110 15.16 -1.90 3.07
CA TYR A 110 14.99 -1.62 4.49
C TYR A 110 16.31 -1.41 5.24
N LYS A 111 17.42 -2.00 4.78
CA LYS A 111 18.75 -1.73 5.36
C LYS A 111 19.23 -0.27 5.22
N HIS A 112 18.53 0.54 4.42
CA HIS A 112 18.82 1.96 4.19
C HIS A 112 17.84 2.92 4.87
N LEU A 113 16.86 2.41 5.61
CA LEU A 113 15.88 3.18 6.37
C LEU A 113 16.27 3.24 7.86
#